data_AF-A0A0R2HL88-F1
#
_entry.id   AF-A0A0R2HL88-F1
#
_cell.length_a   1.000
_cell.length_b   1.000
_cell.length_c   1.000
_cell.angle_alpha   90.00
_cell.angle_beta   90.00
_cell.angle_gamma   90.00
#
_symmetry.space_group_name_H-M   'P 1'
#
loop_
_entity.id
_entity.type
_entity.pdbx_description
1 polymer ?
#
loop_
_entity_poly.entity_id
_entity_poly.type
_entity_poly.pdbx_seq_one_letter_code
_entity_poly.pdbx_strand_id
1 'polypeptide(L)'
;MYLRKGDLVMRVKYLVSMILSFLVTLGLIAPVYAAPKQVDTNVTKFSFLNRDKVEANKIYHSDDFYLDIDWDASSSGTDLQEGDYFDITLPDQMEFPDDSAHTDFKIYAADGTAVIANAHVNPNESGGGTVRVTFIKDCAKSPLLLVRDG
;
A
#
# COMPACT_ATOMS: atom_id res chain seq x y z
N MET A 1 -62.34 16.26 -14.53
CA MET A 1 -61.70 17.44 -13.93
C MET A 1 -60.52 17.82 -14.81
N TYR A 2 -60.71 18.72 -15.78
CA TYR A 2 -59.65 19.13 -16.72
C TYR A 2 -58.75 20.16 -16.03
N LEU A 3 -57.47 19.84 -15.86
CA LEU A 3 -56.48 20.80 -15.39
C LEU A 3 -56.35 21.92 -16.43
N ARG A 4 -56.48 23.18 -15.99
CA ARG A 4 -56.33 24.35 -16.86
C ARG A 4 -54.92 24.33 -17.46
N LYS A 5 -54.78 24.61 -18.76
CA LYS A 5 -53.50 24.59 -19.49
C LYS A 5 -52.40 25.42 -18.81
N GLY A 6 -52.78 26.51 -18.12
CA GLY A 6 -51.87 27.32 -17.30
C GLY A 6 -51.37 26.65 -16.01
N ASP A 7 -52.21 25.89 -15.32
CA ASP A 7 -51.84 25.16 -14.10
C ASP A 7 -50.92 23.98 -14.43
N LEU A 8 -51.12 23.35 -15.59
CA LEU A 8 -50.24 22.30 -16.10
C LEU A 8 -48.84 22.85 -16.42
N VAL A 9 -48.77 23.99 -17.13
CA VAL A 9 -47.48 24.63 -17.49
C VAL A 9 -46.73 25.10 -16.24
N MET A 10 -47.45 25.64 -15.25
CA MET A 10 -46.86 26.07 -13.98
C MET A 10 -46.32 24.86 -13.19
N ARG A 11 -47.10 23.79 -13.04
CA ARG A 11 -46.66 22.55 -12.36
C ARG A 11 -45.47 21.88 -13.06
N VAL A 12 -45.46 21.83 -14.39
CA VAL A 12 -44.34 21.28 -15.18
C VAL A 12 -43.08 22.11 -15.01
N LYS A 13 -43.16 23.45 -14.96
CA LYS A 13 -42.00 24.31 -14.68
C LYS A 13 -41.40 24.04 -13.29
N TYR A 14 -42.24 23.87 -12.28
CA TYR A 14 -41.76 23.54 -10.93
C TYR A 14 -41.15 22.14 -10.86
N LEU A 15 -41.73 21.14 -11.53
CA LEU A 15 -41.18 19.78 -11.59
C LEU A 15 -39.83 19.75 -12.33
N VAL A 16 -39.73 20.42 -13.48
CA VAL A 16 -38.47 20.53 -14.24
C VAL A 16 -37.41 21.29 -13.44
N SER A 17 -37.79 22.35 -12.73
CA SER A 17 -36.89 23.10 -11.84
C SER A 17 -36.39 22.25 -10.67
N MET A 18 -37.25 21.41 -10.07
CA MET A 18 -36.89 20.54 -8.96
C MET A 18 -35.93 19.42 -9.40
N ILE A 19 -36.13 18.88 -10.60
CA ILE A 19 -35.24 17.88 -11.21
C ILE A 19 -33.89 18.52 -11.54
N LEU A 20 -33.87 19.74 -12.07
CA LEU A 20 -32.63 20.45 -12.40
C LEU A 20 -31.82 20.82 -11.15
N SER A 21 -32.47 21.24 -10.06
CA SER A 21 -31.77 21.50 -8.79
C SER A 21 -31.21 20.23 -8.15
N PHE A 22 -31.90 19.10 -8.28
CA PHE A 22 -31.43 17.81 -7.75
C PHE A 22 -30.23 17.26 -8.54
N LEU A 23 -30.20 17.46 -9.86
CA LEU A 23 -29.07 17.08 -10.73
C LEU A 23 -27.80 17.88 -10.46
N VAL A 24 -27.92 19.17 -10.11
CA VAL A 24 -26.75 20.01 -9.75
C VAL A 24 -26.14 19.58 -8.42
N THR A 25 -26.94 19.09 -7.46
CA THR A 25 -26.43 18.59 -6.17
C THR A 25 -25.83 17.18 -6.25
N LEU A 26 -26.25 16.34 -7.21
CA LEU A 26 -25.77 14.96 -7.33
C LEU A 26 -24.45 14.83 -8.11
N GLY A 27 -24.01 15.90 -8.80
CA GLY A 27 -22.87 15.88 -9.71
C GLY A 27 -21.49 16.10 -9.10
N LEU A 28 -21.35 16.18 -7.76
CA LEU A 28 -20.11 16.67 -7.12
C LEU A 28 -19.62 15.86 -5.92
N ILE A 29 -19.94 14.57 -5.87
CA ILE A 29 -19.27 13.62 -4.96
C ILE A 29 -18.29 12.77 -5.77
N ALA A 30 -17.16 13.37 -6.14
CA ALA A 30 -16.00 12.60 -6.55
C ALA A 30 -15.37 11.96 -5.29
N PRO A 31 -15.02 10.66 -5.30
CA PRO A 31 -14.24 10.09 -4.22
C PRO A 31 -12.87 10.78 -4.18
N VAL A 32 -12.57 11.44 -3.06
CA VAL A 32 -11.22 11.95 -2.78
C VAL A 32 -10.42 10.79 -2.22
N TYR A 33 -9.55 10.20 -3.05
CA TYR A 33 -8.53 9.29 -2.57
C TYR A 33 -7.39 10.12 -2.00
N ALA A 34 -6.88 9.76 -0.82
CA ALA A 34 -5.68 10.40 -0.31
C ALA A 34 -4.50 10.03 -1.23
N ALA A 35 -3.58 10.98 -1.43
CA ALA A 35 -2.35 10.66 -2.13
C ALA A 35 -1.53 9.68 -1.27
N PRO A 36 -0.82 8.72 -1.90
CA PRO A 36 0.14 7.85 -1.21
C PRO A 36 1.07 8.63 -0.28
N LYS A 37 1.24 8.16 0.95
CA LYS A 37 2.12 8.79 1.95
C LYS A 37 3.10 7.80 2.55
N GLN A 38 4.19 8.34 3.08
CA GLN A 38 5.09 7.55 3.92
C GLN A 38 4.43 7.29 5.27
N VAL A 39 4.53 6.06 5.76
CA VAL A 39 3.96 5.63 7.04
C VAL A 39 5.05 5.31 8.04
N ASP A 40 4.77 5.64 9.30
CA ASP A 40 5.70 5.36 10.38
C ASP A 40 5.72 3.85 10.65
N THR A 41 6.90 3.27 10.54
CA THR A 41 7.11 1.82 10.62
C THR A 41 8.38 1.55 11.38
N ASN A 42 8.32 0.64 12.35
CA ASN A 42 9.49 0.23 13.12
C ASN A 42 9.98 -1.14 12.64
N VAL A 43 11.23 -1.24 12.21
CA VAL A 43 11.85 -2.53 11.87
C VAL A 43 12.22 -3.24 13.19
N THR A 44 11.55 -4.36 13.48
CA THR A 44 11.73 -5.13 14.72
C THR A 44 12.75 -6.26 14.57
N LYS A 45 13.00 -6.72 13.34
CA LYS A 45 14.04 -7.70 13.03
C LYS A 45 14.68 -7.35 11.70
N PHE A 46 16.00 -7.48 11.64
CA PHE A 46 16.75 -7.44 10.40
C PHE A 46 17.88 -8.47 10.48
N SER A 47 17.78 -9.51 9.67
CA SER A 47 18.75 -10.61 9.65
C SER A 47 18.97 -11.12 8.23
N PHE A 48 20.10 -11.80 8.05
CA PHE A 48 20.44 -12.43 6.78
C PHE A 48 20.25 -13.93 6.91
N LEU A 49 19.69 -14.57 5.90
CA LEU A 49 19.61 -16.03 5.82
C LEU A 49 20.50 -16.53 4.68
N ASN A 50 21.13 -17.69 4.89
CA ASN A 50 21.84 -18.39 3.82
C ASN A 50 20.84 -19.03 2.83
N ARG A 51 21.36 -19.73 1.80
CA ARG A 51 20.53 -20.46 0.82
C ARG A 51 19.61 -21.52 1.43
N ASP A 52 19.96 -22.06 2.60
CA ASP A 52 19.13 -23.01 3.36
C ASP A 52 18.06 -22.33 4.22
N LYS A 53 17.93 -20.99 4.13
CA LYS A 53 17.03 -20.15 4.92
C LYS A 53 17.30 -20.21 6.43
N VAL A 54 18.55 -20.45 6.80
CA VAL A 54 19.02 -20.41 8.19
C VAL A 54 19.72 -19.08 8.43
N GLU A 55 19.45 -18.45 9.57
CA GLU A 55 20.08 -17.20 9.98
C GLU A 55 21.61 -17.34 9.96
N ALA A 56 22.24 -16.42 9.24
CA ALA A 56 23.67 -16.45 8.94
C ALA A 56 24.32 -15.16 9.42
N ASN A 57 25.27 -15.31 10.34
CA ASN A 57 26.05 -14.19 10.88
C ASN A 57 27.26 -13.84 9.98
N LYS A 58 27.47 -14.62 8.92
CA LYS A 58 28.54 -14.46 7.93
C LYS A 58 28.04 -14.95 6.58
N ILE A 59 28.18 -14.11 5.57
CA ILE A 59 27.84 -14.39 4.17
C ILE A 59 29.04 -13.96 3.33
N TYR A 60 29.49 -14.83 2.42
CA TYR A 60 30.58 -14.47 1.52
C TYR A 60 30.04 -13.62 0.36
N HIS A 61 30.87 -12.73 -0.18
CA HIS A 61 30.48 -11.85 -1.30
C HIS A 61 30.00 -12.61 -2.55
N SER A 62 30.34 -13.90 -2.68
CA SER A 62 29.93 -14.78 -3.78
C SER A 62 28.63 -15.55 -3.50
N ASP A 63 28.08 -15.45 -2.30
CA ASP A 63 26.92 -16.23 -1.89
C ASP A 63 25.63 -15.46 -2.14
N ASP A 64 24.62 -16.15 -2.66
CA ASP A 64 23.25 -15.63 -2.60
C ASP A 64 22.74 -15.77 -1.16
N PHE A 65 21.94 -14.80 -0.74
CA PHE A 65 21.35 -14.77 0.58
C PHE A 65 19.91 -14.24 0.51
N TYR A 66 19.16 -14.49 1.57
CA TYR A 66 17.84 -13.90 1.78
C TYR A 66 17.91 -12.85 2.88
N LEU A 67 17.07 -11.82 2.76
CA LEU A 67 16.78 -10.91 3.87
C LEU A 67 15.56 -11.42 4.63
N ASP A 68 15.68 -11.45 5.94
CA ASP A 68 14.57 -11.73 6.85
C ASP A 68 14.35 -10.52 7.74
N ILE A 69 13.21 -9.86 7.51
CA ILE A 69 12.89 -8.56 8.07
C ILE A 69 11.49 -8.63 8.67
N ASP A 70 11.39 -8.28 9.94
CA ASP A 70 10.11 -8.04 10.61
C ASP A 70 9.93 -6.55 10.81
N TRP A 71 8.70 -6.08 10.66
CA TRP A 71 8.35 -4.69 10.88
C TRP A 71 6.99 -4.56 11.55
N ASP A 72 6.82 -3.46 12.27
CA ASP A 72 5.57 -3.08 12.91
C ASP A 72 5.10 -1.74 12.34
N ALA A 73 3.96 -1.78 11.64
CA ALA A 73 3.25 -0.60 11.12
C ALA A 73 1.94 -0.34 11.89
N SER A 74 1.73 -0.98 13.04
CA SER A 74 0.49 -0.89 13.82
C SER A 74 0.19 0.53 14.33
N SER A 75 1.22 1.37 14.48
CA SER A 75 1.08 2.79 14.82
C SER A 75 0.27 3.56 13.77
N SER A 76 0.28 3.11 12.51
CA SER A 76 -0.49 3.70 11.41
C SER A 76 -1.97 3.29 11.41
N GLY A 77 -2.36 2.33 12.27
CA GLY A 77 -3.76 1.99 12.56
C GLY A 77 -4.60 1.65 11.32
N THR A 78 -5.81 2.20 11.24
CA THR A 78 -6.74 2.05 10.09
C THR A 78 -6.47 3.05 8.96
N ASP A 79 -5.44 3.87 9.08
CA ASP A 79 -5.13 4.95 8.12
C ASP A 79 -4.14 4.50 7.03
N LEU A 80 -3.88 3.19 6.96
CA LEU A 80 -3.09 2.59 5.92
C LEU A 80 -3.91 2.44 4.63
N GLN A 81 -3.48 3.09 3.56
CA GLN A 81 -4.14 3.08 2.26
C GLN A 81 -3.29 2.38 1.21
N GLU A 82 -3.94 2.01 0.10
CA GLU A 82 -3.21 1.52 -1.07
C GLU A 82 -2.22 2.58 -1.55
N GLY A 83 -0.98 2.16 -1.79
CA GLY A 83 0.10 3.03 -2.23
C GLY A 83 0.90 3.66 -1.10
N ASP A 84 0.41 3.63 0.14
CA ASP A 84 1.23 4.04 1.29
C ASP A 84 2.51 3.20 1.34
N TYR A 85 3.57 3.77 1.89
CA TYR A 85 4.87 3.14 1.82
C TYR A 85 5.75 3.43 3.03
N PHE A 86 6.77 2.61 3.22
CA PHE A 86 7.88 2.92 4.10
C PHE A 86 9.19 2.45 3.47
N ASP A 87 10.27 3.05 3.92
CA ASP A 87 11.60 2.83 3.38
C ASP A 87 12.48 2.17 4.44
N ILE A 88 13.23 1.14 4.03
CA ILE A 88 14.23 0.47 4.85
C ILE A 88 15.60 0.78 4.27
N THR A 89 16.47 1.39 5.07
CA THR A 89 17.86 1.61 4.67
C THR A 89 18.64 0.30 4.71
N LEU A 90 19.32 -0.01 3.61
CA LEU A 90 20.17 -1.20 3.49
C LEU A 90 21.62 -0.85 3.84
N PRO A 91 22.37 -1.74 4.52
CA PRO A 91 23.79 -1.53 4.79
C PRO A 91 24.63 -1.36 3.52
N ASP A 92 25.58 -0.42 3.55
CA ASP A 92 26.47 -0.08 2.42
C ASP A 92 27.30 -1.27 1.90
N GLN A 93 27.45 -2.33 2.69
CA GLN A 93 28.20 -3.53 2.33
C GLN A 93 27.42 -4.48 1.40
N MET A 94 26.13 -4.19 1.15
CA MET A 94 25.29 -4.99 0.26
C MET A 94 25.46 -4.55 -1.19
N GLU A 95 25.80 -5.47 -2.07
CA GLU A 95 25.77 -5.22 -3.52
C GLU A 95 24.56 -5.93 -4.13
N PHE A 96 23.85 -5.23 -5.02
CA PHE A 96 22.71 -5.78 -5.74
C PHE A 96 23.09 -5.95 -7.21
N PRO A 97 22.71 -7.07 -7.86
CA PRO A 97 22.89 -7.20 -9.29
C PRO A 97 22.06 -6.14 -10.03
N ASP A 98 22.61 -5.61 -11.13
CA ASP A 98 21.95 -4.58 -11.98
C ASP A 98 20.68 -5.07 -12.70
N ASP A 99 20.28 -6.34 -12.52
CA ASP A 99 19.06 -6.85 -13.13
C ASP A 99 17.81 -6.58 -12.26
N SER A 100 16.72 -6.23 -12.94
CA SER A 100 15.45 -5.85 -12.28
C SER A 100 14.70 -7.04 -11.68
N ALA A 101 15.06 -8.28 -12.03
CA ALA A 101 14.34 -9.45 -11.54
C ALA A 101 14.65 -9.73 -10.07
N HIS A 102 15.80 -9.25 -9.58
CA HIS A 102 16.25 -9.42 -8.20
C HIS A 102 15.98 -8.21 -7.30
N THR A 103 15.57 -7.07 -7.85
CA THR A 103 15.25 -5.86 -7.09
C THR A 103 13.77 -5.68 -6.78
N ASP A 104 12.87 -6.40 -7.47
CA ASP A 104 11.43 -6.38 -7.23
C ASP A 104 10.93 -7.68 -6.58
N PHE A 105 10.24 -7.59 -5.45
CA PHE A 105 9.65 -8.75 -4.79
C PHE A 105 8.31 -8.47 -4.11
N LYS A 106 7.48 -9.50 -4.04
CA LYS A 106 6.17 -9.47 -3.37
C LYS A 106 6.34 -9.82 -1.90
N ILE A 107 5.71 -9.05 -1.03
CA ILE A 107 5.58 -9.36 0.39
C ILE A 107 4.24 -10.01 0.63
N TYR A 108 4.26 -11.19 1.22
CA TYR A 108 3.08 -11.96 1.56
C TYR A 108 2.69 -11.74 3.03
N ALA A 109 1.41 -11.90 3.33
CA ALA A 109 0.93 -12.02 4.71
C ALA A 109 1.59 -13.22 5.41
N ALA A 110 1.48 -13.27 6.74
CA ALA A 110 2.06 -14.33 7.54
C ALA A 110 1.59 -15.75 7.15
N ASP A 111 0.41 -15.87 6.52
CA ASP A 111 -0.12 -17.13 5.98
C ASP A 111 0.48 -17.54 4.62
N GLY A 112 1.37 -16.71 4.05
CA GLY A 112 2.02 -16.91 2.76
C GLY A 112 1.10 -16.87 1.54
N THR A 113 -0.18 -16.54 1.71
CA THR A 113 -1.21 -16.75 0.67
C THR A 113 -1.62 -15.45 0.00
N ALA A 114 -1.76 -14.38 0.78
CA ALA A 114 -2.12 -13.05 0.26
C ALA A 114 -0.88 -12.17 0.09
N VAL A 115 -0.76 -11.47 -1.03
CA VAL A 115 0.23 -10.39 -1.18
C VAL A 115 -0.32 -9.17 -0.43
N ILE A 116 0.51 -8.51 0.38
CA ILE A 116 0.12 -7.34 1.18
C ILE A 116 0.91 -6.07 0.81
N ALA A 117 2.08 -6.24 0.19
CA ALA A 117 2.89 -5.14 -0.32
C ALA A 117 3.80 -5.59 -1.46
N ASN A 118 4.29 -4.63 -2.24
CA ASN A 118 5.41 -4.82 -3.17
C ASN A 118 6.63 -4.10 -2.61
N ALA A 119 7.80 -4.74 -2.71
CA ALA A 119 9.06 -4.16 -2.33
C ALA A 119 9.92 -3.93 -3.58
N HIS A 120 10.56 -2.77 -3.62
CA HIS A 120 11.52 -2.42 -4.66
C HIS A 120 12.82 -1.98 -4.01
N VAL A 121 13.94 -2.61 -4.41
CA VAL A 121 15.28 -2.19 -4.02
C VAL A 121 15.74 -1.08 -4.94
N ASN A 122 16.03 0.08 -4.37
CA ASN A 122 16.74 1.16 -5.01
C ASN A 122 18.21 1.13 -4.56
N PRO A 123 19.11 0.43 -5.29
CA PRO A 123 20.51 0.35 -4.92
C PRO A 123 21.20 1.71 -5.11
N ASN A 124 22.20 1.98 -4.27
CA ASN A 124 23.09 3.12 -4.50
C ASN A 124 24.20 2.75 -5.48
N GLU A 125 24.88 3.76 -6.05
CA GLU A 125 26.03 3.55 -6.95
C GLU A 125 27.20 2.77 -6.31
N SER A 126 27.32 2.79 -4.98
CA SER A 126 28.43 2.19 -4.23
C SER A 126 27.95 1.43 -3.00
N GLY A 127 27.09 0.43 -3.23
CA GLY A 127 26.63 -0.49 -2.20
C GLY A 127 25.53 0.07 -1.28
N GLY A 128 24.82 -0.83 -0.63
CA GLY A 128 23.59 -0.54 0.11
C GLY A 128 22.47 -0.05 -0.80
N GLY A 129 21.63 0.81 -0.25
CA GLY A 129 20.47 1.35 -0.94
C GLY A 129 19.29 1.51 -0.01
N THR A 130 18.10 1.57 -0.60
CA THR A 130 16.84 1.63 0.12
C THR A 130 15.88 0.62 -0.44
N VAL A 131 15.21 -0.15 0.41
CA VAL A 131 14.03 -0.93 0.01
C VAL A 131 12.80 -0.09 0.28
N ARG A 132 12.04 0.23 -0.78
CA ARG A 132 10.72 0.83 -0.65
C ARG A 132 9.67 -0.26 -0.63
N VAL A 133 8.96 -0.36 0.49
CA VAL A 133 7.80 -1.25 0.65
C VAL A 133 6.53 -0.44 0.42
N THR A 134 5.71 -0.84 -0.56
CA THR A 134 4.47 -0.16 -0.95
C THR A 134 3.27 -1.08 -0.71
N PHE A 135 2.34 -0.66 0.14
CA PHE A 135 1.15 -1.42 0.48
C PHE A 135 0.18 -1.52 -0.69
N ILE A 136 -0.41 -2.69 -0.88
CA ILE A 136 -1.45 -2.92 -1.88
C ILE A 136 -2.84 -2.96 -1.25
N LYS A 137 -3.88 -2.76 -2.07
CA LYS A 137 -5.25 -2.49 -1.61
C LYS A 137 -5.84 -3.49 -0.62
N ASP A 138 -5.42 -4.75 -0.66
CA ASP A 138 -6.00 -5.81 0.18
C ASP A 138 -5.40 -5.85 1.60
N CYS A 139 -4.40 -5.01 1.89
CA CYS A 139 -3.92 -4.79 3.25
C CYS A 139 -5.03 -4.21 4.16
N ALA A 140 -5.87 -3.30 3.63
CA ALA A 140 -6.96 -2.65 4.38
C ALA A 140 -8.23 -3.52 4.59
N LYS A 141 -8.32 -4.68 3.91
CA LYS A 141 -9.46 -5.62 4.05
C LYS A 141 -9.15 -6.83 4.91
N SER A 142 -7.90 -7.04 5.27
CA SER A 142 -7.52 -8.02 6.27
C SER A 142 -7.63 -7.34 7.64
N PRO A 143 -8.59 -7.74 8.50
CA PRO A 143 -8.66 -7.16 9.84
C PRO A 143 -7.37 -7.54 10.56
N LEU A 144 -6.50 -6.55 10.75
CA LEU A 144 -5.55 -6.41 11.85
C LEU A 144 -5.11 -7.76 12.47
N LEU A 145 -4.13 -8.43 11.88
CA LEU A 145 -3.58 -9.63 12.48
C LEU A 145 -2.54 -9.22 13.52
N LEU A 146 -3.02 -9.05 14.74
CA LEU A 146 -2.22 -9.12 15.96
C LEU A 146 -1.37 -10.40 15.91
N VAL A 147 -0.06 -10.28 15.72
CA VAL A 147 0.85 -11.35 16.16
C VAL A 147 1.07 -11.12 17.65
N ARG A 148 0.36 -11.90 18.45
CA ARG A 148 0.68 -12.10 19.86
C ARG A 148 1.86 -13.05 19.96
N ASP A 149 2.82 -12.67 20.81
CA ASP A 149 3.79 -13.58 21.42
C ASP A 149 3.10 -14.85 21.95
N GLY A 150 3.79 -15.97 21.75
CA GLY A 150 3.54 -17.27 22.37
C GLY A 150 4.80 -18.11 22.32
#